data_AF-A0A835YLX3-F1
#
_entry.id   AF-A0A835YLX3-F1
#
_cell.length_a   1.000
_cell.length_b   1.000
_cell.length_c   1.000
_cell.angle_alpha   90.00
_cell.angle_beta   90.00
_cell.angle_gamma   90.00
#
_symmetry.space_group_name_H-M   'P 1'
#
loop_
_entity.id
_entity.type
_entity.pdbx_description
1 polymer ?
#
loop_
_entity_poly.entity_id
_entity_poly.type
_entity_poly.pdbx_seq_one_letter_code
_entity_poly.pdbx_strand_id
1 'polypeptide(L)'
;MARGLEDVTALFESYHALSNLTAIRHGLKAHLYTGKVTDDLQAKEAAMMRGVDRNPLAYTYEPGGFYDVLKARVKAHFLGCHTRTPPASPLPWEEAPKAAAPPLTPGESVTITRYVKATPAWYAKMAALLAVYIPLYLAMLGVDVLGRGAGLGVGARLAAAFAAGALLQCISFCALHDASHYALWRRAGAAQEALSRCCNAWTLWNHAMWMLHHVYGHHSFTGDPTRDPDLIHARPFIRKSLLSPLHEYFRWFVDWQHVVAPGFMCVIPGQSLGQTISYARGAAQGHVWRVPARDVRGGIRWYEWCVYALSVGSHLWGMNIFVSYAYLMGINTLYHLTIAPDHDTYESAVLNARHPKPSAPQDWGEAQVRNGHGRSRAKSGIQIHASM
;
A
#
# COMPACT_ATOMS: atom_id res chain seq x y z
N MET A 1 0.08 -3.70 -15.09
CA MET A 1 0.17 -2.32 -14.56
C MET A 1 1.57 -1.69 -14.64
N ALA A 2 2.62 -2.39 -15.11
CA ALA A 2 4.01 -1.94 -14.92
C ALA A 2 4.71 -1.27 -16.13
N ARG A 3 4.05 -1.17 -17.29
CA ARG A 3 4.71 -0.67 -18.52
C ARG A 3 4.80 0.85 -18.46
N GLY A 4 6.01 1.42 -18.46
CA GLY A 4 6.22 2.88 -18.46
C GLY A 4 6.63 3.48 -17.11
N LEU A 5 6.69 2.69 -16.03
CA LEU A 5 7.15 3.16 -14.72
C LEU A 5 8.68 3.24 -14.66
N GLU A 6 9.22 4.34 -14.11
CA GLU A 6 10.66 4.64 -14.00
C GLU A 6 11.40 3.67 -13.07
N ASP A 7 10.69 3.19 -12.05
CA ASP A 7 11.14 2.22 -11.07
C ASP A 7 9.97 1.27 -10.82
N VAL A 8 10.14 -0.05 -10.94
CA VAL A 8 9.10 -1.02 -10.57
C VAL A 8 9.43 -1.75 -9.27
N THR A 9 10.45 -1.29 -8.52
CA THR A 9 10.95 -1.92 -7.30
C THR A 9 9.85 -2.19 -6.31
N ALA A 10 8.97 -1.25 -5.93
CA ALA A 10 7.93 -1.62 -4.97
C ALA A 10 6.78 -2.42 -5.54
N LEU A 11 6.44 -2.28 -6.83
CA LEU A 11 5.52 -3.21 -7.46
C LEU A 11 6.10 -4.63 -7.36
N PHE A 12 7.41 -4.72 -7.49
CA PHE A 12 8.19 -5.94 -7.45
C PHE A 12 8.50 -6.43 -6.01
N GLU A 13 8.66 -5.54 -5.03
CA GLU A 13 8.93 -5.82 -3.62
C GLU A 13 7.67 -6.15 -2.83
N SER A 14 6.54 -5.55 -3.19
CA SER A 14 5.22 -6.04 -2.78
C SER A 14 4.95 -7.45 -3.32
N TYR A 15 5.46 -7.77 -4.52
CA TYR A 15 5.61 -9.14 -4.99
C TYR A 15 6.78 -9.91 -4.34
N HIS A 16 7.68 -9.33 -3.55
CA HIS A 16 8.76 -10.07 -2.85
C HIS A 16 8.48 -10.40 -1.40
N ALA A 17 7.56 -9.68 -0.74
CA ALA A 17 6.81 -10.25 0.38
C ALA A 17 6.13 -11.60 -0.02
N LEU A 18 6.04 -11.86 -1.33
CA LEU A 18 5.42 -13.00 -1.97
C LEU A 18 6.36 -13.74 -2.92
N SER A 19 7.22 -14.62 -2.43
CA SER A 19 8.13 -15.44 -3.27
C SER A 19 7.44 -16.44 -4.24
N ASN A 20 6.29 -16.15 -4.83
CA ASN A 20 5.66 -16.89 -5.92
C ASN A 20 6.19 -16.41 -7.28
N LEU A 21 7.42 -16.82 -7.60
CA LEU A 21 8.08 -16.55 -8.87
C LEU A 21 7.24 -16.98 -10.08
N THR A 22 6.39 -18.00 -9.96
CA THR A 22 5.51 -18.43 -11.06
C THR A 22 4.39 -17.42 -11.33
N ALA A 23 3.75 -16.85 -10.30
CA ALA A 23 2.73 -15.82 -10.46
C ALA A 23 3.35 -14.50 -10.96
N ILE A 24 4.53 -14.14 -10.45
CA ILE A 24 5.33 -13.01 -10.92
C ILE A 24 5.67 -13.20 -12.40
N ARG A 25 6.24 -14.36 -12.77
CA ARG A 25 6.56 -14.72 -14.16
C ARG A 25 5.32 -14.74 -15.05
N HIS A 26 4.17 -15.22 -14.56
CA HIS A 26 2.93 -15.26 -15.34
C HIS A 26 2.34 -13.85 -15.57
N GLY A 27 2.29 -13.02 -14.52
CA GLY A 27 1.84 -11.62 -14.62
C GLY A 27 2.75 -10.77 -15.51
N LEU A 28 4.06 -11.01 -15.45
CA LEU A 28 5.04 -10.29 -16.27
C LEU A 28 5.14 -10.86 -17.71
N LYS A 29 4.92 -12.17 -17.93
CA LYS A 29 4.75 -12.77 -19.27
C LYS A 29 3.55 -12.17 -20.01
N ALA A 30 2.44 -11.89 -19.32
CA ALA A 30 1.30 -11.17 -19.88
C ALA A 30 1.61 -9.69 -20.21
N HIS A 31 2.82 -9.20 -19.89
CA HIS A 31 3.26 -7.83 -20.13
C HIS A 31 4.45 -7.72 -21.10
N LEU A 32 4.79 -8.80 -21.82
CA LEU A 32 5.71 -8.89 -22.97
C LEU A 32 6.83 -7.84 -23.01
N TYR A 33 8.00 -8.25 -22.52
CA TYR A 33 9.28 -7.61 -22.84
C TYR A 33 10.13 -8.62 -23.61
N THR A 34 10.20 -8.45 -24.93
CA THR A 34 10.97 -9.32 -25.84
C THR A 34 12.18 -8.54 -26.33
N GLY A 35 13.30 -8.71 -25.64
CA GLY A 35 14.59 -8.20 -26.10
C GLY A 35 15.71 -8.87 -25.33
N LYS A 36 16.72 -9.37 -26.03
CA LYS A 36 17.99 -9.79 -25.42
C LYS A 36 18.72 -8.56 -24.90
N VAL A 37 19.31 -8.68 -23.70
CA VAL A 37 20.24 -7.70 -23.15
C VAL A 37 21.47 -7.63 -24.07
N THR A 38 21.81 -6.43 -24.52
CA THR A 38 23.11 -6.13 -25.14
C THR A 38 24.00 -5.51 -24.07
N ASP A 39 25.31 -5.83 -24.11
CA ASP A 39 26.35 -5.55 -23.10
C ASP A 39 26.63 -4.08 -22.76
N ASP A 40 25.80 -3.14 -23.20
CA ASP A 40 26.00 -1.70 -23.01
C ASP A 40 24.81 -1.02 -22.30
N LEU A 41 24.46 -1.55 -21.14
CA LEU A 41 23.34 -1.08 -20.33
C LEU A 41 23.63 0.29 -19.70
N GLN A 42 24.88 0.54 -19.32
CA GLN A 42 25.31 1.81 -18.72
C GLN A 42 25.35 2.96 -19.73
N ALA A 43 25.85 2.77 -20.97
CA ALA A 43 25.84 3.87 -21.93
C ALA A 43 24.42 4.17 -22.46
N LYS A 44 23.57 3.16 -22.61
CA LYS A 44 22.14 3.35 -22.95
C LYS A 44 21.38 4.06 -21.84
N GLU A 45 21.59 3.70 -20.57
CA GLU A 45 21.00 4.43 -19.43
C GLU A 45 21.48 5.90 -19.39
N ALA A 46 22.77 6.14 -19.59
CA ALA A 46 23.32 7.48 -19.65
C ALA A 46 22.79 8.28 -20.85
N ALA A 47 22.56 7.63 -22.00
CA ALA A 47 21.94 8.25 -23.17
C ALA A 47 20.46 8.58 -22.92
N MET A 48 19.71 7.72 -22.24
CA MET A 48 18.30 7.92 -21.91
C MET A 48 18.10 9.05 -20.89
N MET A 49 18.95 9.11 -19.86
CA MET A 49 18.97 10.21 -18.86
C MET A 49 19.33 11.56 -19.48
N ARG A 50 20.12 11.57 -20.57
CA ARG A 50 20.42 12.76 -21.36
C ARG A 50 19.37 13.08 -22.44
N GLY A 51 18.31 12.26 -22.55
CA GLY A 51 17.27 12.40 -23.58
C GLY A 51 17.72 12.09 -25.01
N VAL A 52 18.90 11.47 -25.17
CA VAL A 52 19.54 11.13 -26.45
C VAL A 52 18.96 9.84 -27.03
N ASP A 53 18.54 8.91 -26.17
CA ASP A 53 17.83 7.69 -26.57
C ASP A 53 16.47 7.64 -25.86
N ARG A 54 15.39 7.33 -26.59
CA ARG A 54 14.02 7.22 -26.05
C ARG A 54 13.51 5.79 -26.10
N ASN A 55 14.33 4.84 -26.54
CA ASN A 55 13.94 3.45 -26.60
C ASN A 55 13.96 2.85 -25.18
N PRO A 56 12.88 2.17 -24.75
CA PRO A 56 12.83 1.54 -23.44
C PRO A 56 13.95 0.53 -23.25
N LEU A 57 14.68 0.60 -22.13
CA LEU A 57 15.67 -0.40 -21.75
C LEU A 57 15.01 -1.78 -21.59
N ALA A 58 15.61 -2.80 -22.20
CA ALA A 58 15.16 -4.18 -22.11
C ALA A 58 15.93 -4.93 -21.03
N TYR A 59 15.21 -5.38 -20.02
CA TYR A 59 15.77 -6.14 -18.92
C TYR A 59 15.40 -7.62 -19.06
N THR A 60 16.37 -8.52 -18.93
CA THR A 60 16.17 -9.97 -18.89
C THR A 60 16.13 -10.50 -17.46
N TYR A 61 15.76 -11.76 -17.27
CA TYR A 61 15.79 -12.45 -15.95
C TYR A 61 17.09 -13.24 -15.70
N GLU A 62 18.01 -13.19 -16.66
CA GLU A 62 19.31 -13.83 -16.52
C GLU A 62 20.20 -13.05 -15.53
N PRO A 63 21.23 -13.67 -14.96
CA PRO A 63 22.27 -12.94 -14.22
C PRO A 63 22.77 -11.72 -15.01
N GLY A 64 22.86 -10.55 -14.36
CA GLY A 64 23.13 -9.25 -14.98
C GLY A 64 21.89 -8.52 -15.53
N GLY A 65 20.70 -9.14 -15.44
CA GLY A 65 19.43 -8.61 -15.93
C GLY A 65 18.70 -7.70 -14.93
N PHE A 66 17.37 -7.64 -15.04
CA PHE A 66 16.48 -6.74 -14.30
C PHE A 66 16.79 -6.66 -12.80
N TYR A 67 16.95 -7.83 -12.17
CA TYR A 67 17.12 -7.94 -10.73
C TYR A 67 18.45 -7.38 -10.22
N ASP A 68 19.52 -7.60 -10.96
CA ASP A 68 20.84 -7.15 -10.54
C ASP A 68 20.96 -5.63 -10.72
N VAL A 69 20.34 -5.10 -11.78
CA VAL A 69 20.21 -3.65 -11.97
C VAL A 69 19.33 -3.01 -10.89
N LEU A 70 18.19 -3.62 -10.57
CA LEU A 70 17.28 -3.13 -9.53
C LEU A 70 17.96 -3.13 -8.16
N LYS A 71 18.57 -4.25 -7.76
CA LYS A 71 19.36 -4.35 -6.52
C LYS A 71 20.48 -3.32 -6.48
N ALA A 72 21.20 -3.14 -7.59
CA ALA A 72 22.27 -2.16 -7.67
C ALA A 72 21.75 -0.72 -7.54
N ARG A 73 20.59 -0.40 -8.12
CA ARG A 73 19.95 0.92 -8.03
C ARG A 73 19.40 1.22 -6.65
N VAL A 74 18.71 0.27 -6.02
CA VAL A 74 18.26 0.39 -4.64
C VAL A 74 19.47 0.61 -3.72
N LYS A 75 20.50 -0.22 -3.87
CA LYS A 75 21.75 -0.08 -3.12
C LYS A 75 22.41 1.29 -3.38
N ALA A 76 22.48 1.75 -4.62
CA ALA A 76 23.07 3.04 -4.98
C ALA A 76 22.23 4.24 -4.50
N HIS A 77 20.89 4.15 -4.49
CA HIS A 77 20.00 5.18 -3.96
C HIS A 77 20.24 5.37 -2.46
N PHE A 78 20.24 4.28 -1.70
CA PHE A 78 20.51 4.33 -0.27
C PHE A 78 21.95 4.74 0.04
N LEU A 79 22.94 4.28 -0.74
CA LEU A 79 24.34 4.70 -0.57
C LEU A 79 24.59 6.16 -1.01
N GLY A 80 23.88 6.66 -2.02
CA GLY A 80 23.98 8.03 -2.54
C GLY A 80 23.31 9.07 -1.65
N CYS A 81 22.24 8.70 -0.93
CA CYS A 81 21.67 9.55 0.13
C CYS A 81 22.64 9.77 1.31
N HIS A 82 23.68 8.94 1.43
CA HIS A 82 24.74 9.06 2.43
C HIS A 82 26.01 9.79 1.94
N THR A 83 26.07 10.26 0.70
CA THR A 83 27.20 11.09 0.22
C THR A 83 27.02 12.59 0.49
N ARG A 84 25.95 13.00 1.19
CA ARG A 84 25.99 14.26 1.94
C ARG A 84 27.16 14.16 2.90
N THR A 85 28.15 15.04 2.71
CA THR A 85 29.39 15.08 3.47
C THR A 85 29.05 14.89 4.95
N PRO A 86 29.50 13.79 5.58
CA PRO A 86 29.25 13.60 7.01
C PRO A 86 29.86 14.79 7.77
N PRO A 87 29.26 15.23 8.88
CA PRO A 87 29.89 16.24 9.73
C PRO A 87 31.33 15.82 10.04
N ALA A 88 32.25 16.77 10.06
CA ALA A 88 33.70 16.54 10.08
C ALA A 88 34.24 15.76 11.29
N SER A 89 33.39 15.39 12.25
CA SER A 89 33.72 14.44 13.31
C SER A 89 32.62 13.37 13.42
N PRO A 90 32.96 12.07 13.41
CA PRO A 90 32.02 11.04 13.80
C PRO A 90 31.54 11.32 15.22
N LEU A 91 30.25 11.13 15.46
CA LEU A 91 29.71 11.32 16.81
C LEU A 91 30.34 10.27 17.73
N PRO A 92 30.59 10.57 19.02
CA PRO A 92 31.31 9.67 19.95
C PRO A 92 30.71 8.27 20.13
N TRP A 93 29.51 8.03 19.62
CA TRP A 93 28.77 6.77 19.68
C TRP A 93 28.63 6.05 18.33
N GLU A 94 29.23 6.54 17.25
CA GLU A 94 29.26 5.84 15.96
C GLU A 94 30.37 4.78 15.97
N GLU A 95 29.98 3.50 16.07
CA GLU A 95 30.88 2.38 15.80
C GLU A 95 31.44 2.51 14.37
N ALA A 96 32.75 2.27 14.21
CA ALA A 96 33.39 2.26 12.89
C ALA A 96 32.58 1.40 11.90
N PRO A 97 32.36 1.86 10.65
CA PRO A 97 31.54 1.13 9.70
C PRO A 97 32.09 -0.28 9.51
N LYS A 98 31.29 -1.29 9.85
CA LYS A 98 31.60 -2.69 9.53
C LYS A 98 31.78 -2.79 8.03
N ALA A 99 32.85 -3.46 7.59
CA ALA A 99 33.13 -3.69 6.18
C ALA A 99 31.87 -4.14 5.44
N ALA A 100 31.59 -3.51 4.29
CA ALA A 100 30.43 -3.84 3.48
C ALA A 100 30.42 -5.35 3.20
N ALA A 101 29.24 -5.97 3.27
CA ALA A 101 29.08 -7.37 2.90
C ALA A 101 29.63 -7.58 1.48
N PRO A 102 30.41 -8.65 1.23
CA PRO A 102 30.95 -8.92 -0.09
C PRO A 102 29.82 -9.05 -1.11
N PRO A 103 30.04 -8.64 -2.36
CA PRO A 103 29.07 -8.86 -3.43
C PRO A 103 28.76 -10.36 -3.55
N LEU A 104 27.51 -10.70 -3.87
CA LEU A 104 27.11 -12.07 -4.16
C LEU A 104 27.99 -12.63 -5.28
N THR A 105 28.46 -13.86 -5.13
CA THR A 105 29.26 -14.51 -6.16
C THR A 105 28.38 -14.89 -7.36
N PRO A 106 28.88 -14.79 -8.61
CA PRO A 106 28.15 -15.29 -9.77
C PRO A 106 27.74 -16.76 -9.57
N GLY A 107 26.44 -17.05 -9.64
CA GLY A 107 25.87 -18.38 -9.37
C GLY A 107 25.28 -18.56 -7.98
N GLU A 108 25.44 -17.58 -7.07
CA GLU A 108 24.86 -17.63 -5.73
C GLU A 108 23.36 -17.31 -5.77
N SER A 109 22.52 -18.32 -5.56
CA SER A 109 21.07 -18.16 -5.54
C SER A 109 20.59 -17.72 -4.14
N VAL A 110 19.98 -16.55 -4.07
CA VAL A 110 19.30 -16.10 -2.84
C VAL A 110 17.98 -16.86 -2.73
N THR A 111 17.94 -17.85 -1.82
CA THR A 111 16.70 -18.57 -1.53
C THR A 111 15.86 -17.78 -0.53
N ILE A 112 14.83 -17.09 -1.01
CA ILE A 112 13.81 -16.46 -0.14
C ILE A 112 12.94 -17.58 0.46
N THR A 113 13.32 -18.06 1.63
CA THR A 113 12.69 -19.22 2.29
C THR A 113 11.43 -18.89 3.09
N ARG A 114 11.06 -17.61 3.23
CA ARG A 114 9.94 -17.21 4.08
C ARG A 114 8.82 -16.56 3.27
N TYR A 115 7.71 -17.27 3.20
CA TYR A 115 6.42 -16.71 2.84
C TYR A 115 5.73 -16.33 4.14
N VAL A 116 5.44 -15.05 4.33
CA VAL A 116 4.52 -14.66 5.39
C VAL A 116 3.11 -14.75 4.82
N LYS A 117 2.24 -15.51 5.48
CA LYS A 117 0.88 -15.77 5.03
C LYS A 117 -0.11 -15.56 6.15
N ALA A 118 -1.33 -15.19 5.77
CA ALA A 118 -2.45 -15.14 6.69
C ALA A 118 -2.59 -16.48 7.43
N THR A 119 -2.55 -16.41 8.76
CA THR A 119 -2.70 -17.57 9.63
C THR A 119 -4.17 -17.96 9.76
N PRO A 120 -4.50 -19.18 10.21
CA PRO A 120 -5.88 -19.54 10.54
C PRO A 120 -6.56 -18.55 11.51
N ALA A 121 -5.80 -17.97 12.43
CA ALA A 121 -6.29 -16.94 13.35
C ALA A 121 -6.72 -15.65 12.64
N TRP A 122 -6.02 -15.25 11.58
CA TRP A 122 -6.42 -14.11 10.75
C TRP A 122 -7.79 -14.37 10.10
N TYR A 123 -8.01 -15.56 9.53
CA TYR A 123 -9.30 -15.92 8.92
C TYR A 123 -10.41 -15.99 9.95
N ALA A 124 -10.14 -16.57 11.12
CA ALA A 124 -11.10 -16.60 12.22
C ALA A 124 -11.49 -15.18 12.68
N LYS A 125 -10.51 -14.26 12.81
CA LYS A 125 -10.76 -12.85 13.11
C LYS A 125 -11.65 -12.19 12.05
N MET A 126 -11.36 -12.37 10.77
CA MET A 126 -12.17 -11.80 9.69
C MET A 126 -13.60 -12.35 9.68
N ALA A 127 -13.76 -13.66 9.90
CA ALA A 127 -15.08 -14.29 10.00
C ALA A 127 -15.88 -13.74 11.20
N ALA A 128 -15.24 -13.57 12.36
CA ALA A 128 -15.88 -12.99 13.53
C ALA A 128 -16.31 -11.53 13.30
N LEU A 129 -15.45 -10.71 12.68
CA LEU A 129 -15.79 -9.33 12.34
C LEU A 129 -16.97 -9.27 11.35
N LEU A 130 -16.98 -10.13 10.32
CA LEU A 130 -18.08 -10.23 9.37
C LEU A 130 -19.40 -10.65 10.03
N ALA A 131 -19.34 -11.61 10.96
CA ALA A 131 -20.52 -12.08 11.70
C ALA A 131 -21.17 -10.98 12.54
N VAL A 132 -20.40 -9.99 13.01
CA VAL A 132 -20.92 -8.81 13.73
C VAL A 132 -21.32 -7.68 12.77
N TYR A 133 -20.55 -7.47 11.69
CA TYR A 133 -20.81 -6.44 10.70
C TYR A 133 -22.16 -6.62 10.00
N ILE A 134 -22.46 -7.83 9.53
CA ILE A 134 -23.70 -8.11 8.77
C ILE A 134 -24.96 -7.69 9.52
N PRO A 135 -25.22 -8.12 10.77
CA PRO A 135 -26.43 -7.71 11.49
C PRO A 135 -26.48 -6.21 11.79
N LEU A 136 -25.34 -5.56 12.07
CA LEU A 136 -25.28 -4.10 12.25
C LEU A 136 -25.60 -3.34 10.96
N TYR A 137 -25.09 -3.83 9.83
CA TYR A 137 -25.38 -3.26 8.52
C TYR A 137 -26.85 -3.42 8.14
N LEU A 138 -27.44 -4.60 8.38
CA LEU A 138 -28.87 -4.81 8.18
C LEU A 138 -29.73 -3.92 9.10
N ALA A 139 -29.33 -3.78 10.36
CA ALA A 139 -29.97 -2.88 11.33
C ALA A 139 -29.92 -1.41 10.87
N MET A 140 -28.79 -0.95 10.33
CA MET A 140 -28.66 0.37 9.70
C MET A 140 -29.69 0.58 8.59
N LEU A 141 -29.86 -0.41 7.71
CA LEU A 141 -30.83 -0.39 6.61
C LEU A 141 -32.29 -0.43 7.08
N GLY A 142 -32.54 -0.60 8.39
CA GLY A 142 -33.87 -0.70 8.96
C GLY A 142 -34.51 -2.07 8.77
N VAL A 143 -33.72 -3.08 8.39
CA VAL A 143 -34.18 -4.48 8.33
C VAL A 143 -34.32 -4.97 9.77
N ASP A 144 -35.49 -5.48 10.10
CA ASP A 144 -35.75 -6.07 11.41
C ASP A 144 -35.09 -7.45 11.52
N VAL A 145 -33.82 -7.46 11.90
CA VAL A 145 -33.02 -8.68 12.09
C VAL A 145 -33.57 -9.55 13.23
N LEU A 146 -34.35 -8.96 14.16
CA LEU A 146 -34.86 -9.66 15.35
C LEU A 146 -36.32 -10.12 15.21
N GLY A 147 -36.98 -9.81 14.08
CA GLY A 147 -38.37 -10.20 13.81
C GLY A 147 -39.38 -9.66 14.83
N ARG A 148 -39.09 -8.51 15.45
CA ARG A 148 -39.94 -7.88 16.48
C ARG A 148 -41.09 -7.03 15.90
N GLY A 149 -41.17 -6.85 14.59
CA GLY A 149 -42.25 -6.14 13.90
C GLY A 149 -42.23 -4.61 14.04
N ALA A 150 -41.45 -4.07 14.97
CA ALA A 150 -41.18 -2.64 15.11
C ALA A 150 -39.78 -2.32 14.58
N GLY A 151 -39.71 -1.47 13.55
CA GLY A 151 -38.43 -0.99 13.02
C GLY A 151 -37.58 -0.32 14.10
N LEU A 152 -36.25 -0.41 13.98
CA LEU A 152 -35.33 0.25 14.90
C LEU A 152 -35.51 1.77 14.86
N GLY A 153 -35.56 2.39 16.03
CA GLY A 153 -35.56 3.86 16.16
C GLY A 153 -34.32 4.49 15.52
N VAL A 154 -34.45 5.74 15.06
CA VAL A 154 -33.38 6.43 14.31
C VAL A 154 -32.04 6.46 15.06
N GLY A 155 -32.05 6.65 16.39
CA GLY A 155 -30.83 6.65 17.21
C GLY A 155 -30.10 5.29 17.19
N ALA A 156 -30.85 4.19 17.30
CA ALA A 156 -30.27 2.84 17.20
C ALA A 156 -29.70 2.57 15.80
N ARG A 157 -30.38 3.05 14.75
CA ARG A 157 -29.89 2.95 13.37
C ARG A 157 -28.61 3.76 13.15
N LEU A 158 -28.51 4.96 13.71
CA LEU A 158 -27.28 5.79 13.65
C LEU A 158 -26.11 5.10 14.34
N ALA A 159 -26.33 4.55 15.55
CA ALA A 159 -25.30 3.82 16.27
C ALA A 159 -24.86 2.55 15.52
N ALA A 160 -25.82 1.79 14.99
CA ALA A 160 -25.55 0.61 14.16
C ALA A 160 -24.79 0.98 12.88
N ALA A 161 -25.15 2.10 12.24
CA ALA A 161 -24.47 2.62 11.07
C ALA A 161 -22.99 2.94 11.36
N PHE A 162 -22.73 3.73 12.40
CA PHE A 162 -21.36 4.07 12.79
C PHE A 162 -20.53 2.81 13.09
N ALA A 163 -21.07 1.88 13.88
CA ALA A 163 -20.39 0.63 14.20
C ALA A 163 -20.17 -0.26 12.97
N ALA A 164 -21.15 -0.35 12.06
CA ALA A 164 -21.02 -1.08 10.81
C ALA A 164 -19.95 -0.46 9.90
N GLY A 165 -19.90 0.86 9.80
CA GLY A 165 -18.87 1.56 9.01
C GLY A 165 -17.46 1.34 9.57
N ALA A 166 -17.31 1.44 10.89
CA ALA A 166 -16.06 1.14 11.58
C ALA A 166 -15.59 -0.30 11.34
N LEU A 167 -16.50 -1.29 11.48
CA LEU A 167 -16.20 -2.69 11.23
C LEU A 167 -15.91 -2.98 9.77
N LEU A 168 -16.63 -2.35 8.84
CA LEU A 168 -16.32 -2.44 7.43
C LEU A 168 -14.88 -2.01 7.21
N GLN A 169 -14.45 -0.87 7.76
CA GLN A 169 -13.09 -0.41 7.57
C GLN A 169 -12.07 -1.42 8.12
N CYS A 170 -12.31 -2.00 9.29
CA CYS A 170 -11.45 -3.06 9.83
C CYS A 170 -11.35 -4.29 8.90
N ILE A 171 -12.50 -4.77 8.40
CA ILE A 171 -12.57 -5.96 7.54
C ILE A 171 -11.95 -5.65 6.17
N SER A 172 -12.44 -4.61 5.52
CA SER A 172 -12.05 -4.23 4.17
C SER A 172 -10.59 -3.82 4.15
N PHE A 173 -10.10 -3.00 5.09
CA PHE A 173 -8.70 -2.59 5.09
C PHE A 173 -7.77 -3.78 5.28
N CYS A 174 -7.99 -4.66 6.26
CA CYS A 174 -7.17 -5.86 6.41
C CYS A 174 -7.23 -6.77 5.18
N ALA A 175 -8.43 -7.08 4.68
CA ALA A 175 -8.60 -7.97 3.54
C ALA A 175 -8.02 -7.38 2.25
N LEU A 176 -8.30 -6.10 1.95
CA LEU A 176 -7.83 -5.42 0.75
C LEU A 176 -6.33 -5.17 0.79
N HIS A 177 -5.78 -4.83 1.95
CA HIS A 177 -4.35 -4.61 2.17
C HIS A 177 -3.59 -5.90 1.89
N ASP A 178 -3.92 -6.96 2.64
CA ASP A 178 -3.22 -8.24 2.55
C ASP A 178 -3.45 -8.91 1.19
N ALA A 179 -4.63 -8.76 0.59
CA ALA A 179 -4.90 -9.27 -0.76
C ALA A 179 -4.17 -8.47 -1.85
N SER A 180 -3.99 -7.16 -1.71
CA SER A 180 -3.20 -6.34 -2.64
C SER A 180 -1.71 -6.73 -2.62
N HIS A 181 -1.25 -7.23 -1.46
CA HIS A 181 0.05 -7.85 -1.25
C HIS A 181 0.03 -9.36 -1.39
N TYR A 182 -0.97 -9.96 -2.06
CA TYR A 182 -1.21 -11.41 -2.23
C TYR A 182 -0.85 -12.34 -1.03
N ALA A 183 -1.00 -11.84 0.20
CA ALA A 183 -0.57 -12.47 1.43
C ALA A 183 -1.56 -13.50 1.98
N LEU A 184 -2.77 -13.60 1.41
CA LEU A 184 -3.81 -14.51 1.87
C LEU A 184 -3.58 -15.94 1.38
N TRP A 185 -3.48 -16.14 0.05
CA TRP A 185 -3.46 -17.47 -0.57
C TRP A 185 -2.20 -17.73 -1.40
N ARG A 186 -1.67 -18.96 -1.35
CA ARG A 186 -0.39 -19.31 -2.01
C ARG A 186 -0.47 -19.40 -3.54
N ARG A 187 -1.64 -19.70 -4.10
CA ARG A 187 -1.81 -20.00 -5.55
C ARG A 187 -3.10 -19.44 -6.14
N ALA A 188 -3.77 -18.53 -5.45
CA ALA A 188 -5.05 -17.96 -5.89
C ALA A 188 -4.90 -16.47 -6.21
N GLY A 189 -3.98 -16.13 -7.12
CA GLY A 189 -3.68 -14.74 -7.46
C GLY A 189 -4.92 -13.96 -7.92
N ALA A 190 -5.70 -14.55 -8.83
CA ALA A 190 -6.95 -13.96 -9.31
C ALA A 190 -7.98 -13.77 -8.19
N ALA A 191 -8.05 -14.69 -7.22
CA ALA A 191 -8.99 -14.57 -6.11
C ALA A 191 -8.61 -13.43 -5.15
N GLN A 192 -7.31 -13.21 -4.93
CA GLN A 192 -6.84 -12.09 -4.11
C GLN A 192 -7.06 -10.75 -4.80
N GLU A 193 -6.76 -10.68 -6.10
CA GLU A 193 -7.09 -9.48 -6.89
C GLU A 193 -8.59 -9.19 -6.85
N ALA A 194 -9.43 -10.20 -7.07
CA ALA A 194 -10.89 -10.06 -6.99
C ALA A 194 -11.36 -9.61 -5.59
N LEU A 195 -10.81 -10.19 -4.52
CA LEU A 195 -11.12 -9.76 -3.15
C LEU A 195 -10.71 -8.30 -2.90
N SER A 196 -9.49 -7.91 -3.28
CA SER A 196 -9.01 -6.54 -3.14
C SER A 196 -9.89 -5.57 -3.93
N ARG A 197 -10.30 -5.93 -5.16
CA ARG A 197 -11.23 -5.15 -5.99
C ARG A 197 -12.61 -5.01 -5.36
N CYS A 198 -13.19 -6.09 -4.85
CA CYS A 198 -14.48 -6.04 -4.17
C CYS A 198 -14.44 -5.18 -2.90
N CYS A 199 -13.40 -5.31 -2.08
CA CYS A 199 -13.26 -4.48 -0.88
C CYS A 199 -13.07 -3.00 -1.22
N ASN A 200 -12.23 -2.68 -2.22
CA ASN A 200 -12.07 -1.32 -2.72
C ASN A 200 -13.39 -0.77 -3.26
N ALA A 201 -14.10 -1.52 -4.11
CA ALA A 201 -15.37 -1.05 -4.67
C ALA A 201 -16.44 -0.84 -3.58
N TRP A 202 -16.46 -1.68 -2.54
CA TRP A 202 -17.39 -1.53 -1.42
C TRP A 202 -17.10 -0.26 -0.59
N THR A 203 -15.82 0.12 -0.44
CA THR A 203 -15.40 1.40 0.17
C THR A 203 -15.40 2.58 -0.81
N LEU A 204 -15.94 2.39 -2.02
CA LEU A 204 -15.98 3.36 -3.11
C LEU A 204 -14.61 3.79 -3.65
N TRP A 205 -13.57 2.99 -3.40
CA TRP A 205 -12.22 3.21 -3.91
C TRP A 205 -11.98 2.47 -5.23
N ASN A 206 -11.20 3.08 -6.11
CA ASN A 206 -10.69 2.42 -7.30
C ASN A 206 -9.49 1.52 -6.94
N HIS A 207 -9.63 0.20 -7.12
CA HIS A 207 -8.56 -0.76 -6.83
C HIS A 207 -7.24 -0.45 -7.55
N ALA A 208 -7.34 0.03 -8.78
CA ALA A 208 -6.21 0.28 -9.63
C ALA A 208 -5.42 1.52 -9.15
N MET A 209 -6.13 2.55 -8.67
CA MET A 209 -5.54 3.67 -7.94
C MET A 209 -4.98 3.24 -6.59
N TRP A 210 -5.65 2.34 -5.87
CA TRP A 210 -5.12 1.76 -4.62
C TRP A 210 -3.78 1.06 -4.82
N MET A 211 -3.63 0.24 -5.86
CA MET A 211 -2.36 -0.40 -6.18
C MET A 211 -1.26 0.63 -6.47
N LEU A 212 -1.57 1.71 -7.18
CA LEU A 212 -0.61 2.78 -7.43
C LEU A 212 -0.28 3.59 -6.18
N HIS A 213 -1.29 3.90 -5.39
CA HIS A 213 -1.15 4.69 -4.19
C HIS A 213 -0.35 3.93 -3.13
N HIS A 214 -0.89 2.80 -2.69
CA HIS A 214 -0.39 2.03 -1.57
C HIS A 214 0.82 1.20 -1.97
N VAL A 215 0.63 0.29 -2.92
CA VAL A 215 1.63 -0.73 -3.24
C VAL A 215 2.82 -0.15 -3.99
N TYR A 216 2.57 0.77 -4.93
CA TYR A 216 3.63 1.42 -5.66
C TYR A 216 4.18 2.65 -4.92
N GLY A 217 3.35 3.66 -4.67
CA GLY A 217 3.81 4.93 -4.12
C GLY A 217 4.29 4.81 -2.68
N HIS A 218 3.39 4.45 -1.78
CA HIS A 218 3.68 4.42 -0.35
C HIS A 218 4.78 3.42 0.00
N HIS A 219 4.69 2.17 -0.46
CA HIS A 219 5.72 1.15 -0.17
C HIS A 219 7.08 1.42 -0.84
N SER A 220 7.15 2.09 -2.00
CA SER A 220 8.45 2.49 -2.59
C SER A 220 9.13 3.61 -1.81
N PHE A 221 8.32 4.52 -1.25
CA PHE A 221 8.78 5.84 -0.85
C PHE A 221 8.38 6.19 0.58
N THR A 222 8.09 5.20 1.42
CA THR A 222 7.59 5.40 2.80
C THR A 222 8.45 6.42 3.55
N GLY A 223 7.83 7.51 4.00
CA GLY A 223 8.50 8.56 4.76
C GLY A 223 9.20 9.64 3.92
N ASP A 224 9.26 9.50 2.59
CA ASP A 224 9.80 10.52 1.68
C ASP A 224 8.76 11.65 1.49
N PRO A 225 9.00 12.87 1.98
CA PRO A 225 8.03 13.96 1.91
C PRO A 225 7.74 14.43 0.47
N THR A 226 8.53 14.03 -0.52
CA THR A 226 8.36 14.45 -1.91
C THR A 226 7.64 13.43 -2.78
N ARG A 227 7.70 12.15 -2.39
CA ARG A 227 7.24 11.00 -3.18
C ARG A 227 6.20 10.14 -2.47
N ASP A 228 6.18 10.09 -1.13
CA ASP A 228 5.20 9.31 -0.37
C ASP A 228 3.81 9.96 -0.48
N PRO A 229 2.84 9.33 -1.17
CA PRO A 229 1.51 9.89 -1.29
C PRO A 229 0.80 10.03 0.07
N ASP A 230 1.12 9.18 1.06
CA ASP A 230 0.54 9.26 2.40
C ASP A 230 0.99 10.50 3.18
N LEU A 231 2.12 11.12 2.81
CA LEU A 231 2.56 12.41 3.38
C LEU A 231 2.02 13.63 2.63
N ILE A 232 1.54 13.43 1.40
CA ILE A 232 1.15 14.50 0.47
C ILE A 232 -0.36 14.72 0.45
N HIS A 233 -1.16 13.67 0.64
CA HIS A 233 -2.61 13.71 0.38
C HIS A 233 -3.39 14.74 1.19
N ALA A 234 -2.86 15.16 2.35
CA ALA A 234 -3.50 16.12 3.23
C ALA A 234 -3.00 17.57 3.04
N ARG A 235 -2.14 17.84 2.04
CA ARG A 235 -1.71 19.21 1.69
C ARG A 235 -2.88 20.03 1.12
N PRO A 236 -2.96 21.33 1.42
CA PRO A 236 -2.05 22.14 2.26
C PRO A 236 -2.44 22.19 3.76
N PHE A 237 -3.31 21.29 4.24
CA PHE A 237 -3.94 21.42 5.56
C PHE A 237 -3.17 20.73 6.69
N ILE A 238 -2.74 19.47 6.52
CA ILE A 238 -2.11 18.69 7.62
C ILE A 238 -0.67 18.34 7.26
N ARG A 239 0.28 18.71 8.13
CA ARG A 239 1.70 18.44 7.94
C ARG A 239 2.12 17.20 8.72
N LYS A 240 2.17 16.06 8.03
CA LYS A 240 2.50 14.75 8.59
C LYS A 240 4.00 14.49 8.79
N SER A 241 4.88 15.24 8.11
CA SER A 241 6.34 15.07 8.24
C SER A 241 7.03 16.40 8.50
N LEU A 242 7.98 16.40 9.43
CA LEU A 242 8.87 17.54 9.72
C LEU A 242 9.83 17.83 8.56
N LEU A 243 10.04 16.88 7.65
CA LEU A 243 10.84 17.07 6.45
C LEU A 243 10.05 17.75 5.31
N SER A 244 8.72 17.73 5.37
CA SER A 244 7.89 18.48 4.42
C SER A 244 8.06 19.99 4.65
N PRO A 245 8.31 20.79 3.61
CA PRO A 245 8.55 22.23 3.77
C PRO A 245 7.30 22.95 4.28
N LEU A 246 7.45 23.75 5.33
CA LEU A 246 6.32 24.41 6.01
C LEU A 246 5.54 25.38 5.10
N HIS A 247 6.20 25.99 4.10
CA HIS A 247 5.57 26.96 3.20
C HIS A 247 4.55 26.34 2.22
N GLU A 248 4.50 25.01 2.09
CA GLU A 248 3.47 24.31 1.31
C GLU A 248 2.15 24.15 2.09
N TYR A 249 2.08 24.65 3.33
CA TYR A 249 0.95 24.45 4.23
C TYR A 249 0.38 25.77 4.75
N PHE A 250 -0.91 25.75 5.09
CA PHE A 250 -1.53 26.86 5.79
C PHE A 250 -1.10 26.85 7.26
N ARG A 251 -0.40 27.91 7.67
CA ARG A 251 0.22 28.01 9.00
C ARG A 251 -0.78 27.78 10.14
N TRP A 252 -1.97 28.36 10.05
CA TRP A 252 -3.03 28.18 11.05
C TRP A 252 -3.43 26.70 11.23
N PHE A 253 -3.60 25.96 10.13
CA PHE A 253 -3.94 24.54 10.22
C PHE A 253 -2.82 23.72 10.84
N VAL A 254 -1.56 24.02 10.53
CA VAL A 254 -0.41 23.33 11.12
C VAL A 254 -0.28 23.61 12.61
N ASP A 255 -0.43 24.87 13.03
CA ASP A 255 -0.34 25.25 14.44
C ASP A 255 -1.46 24.60 15.28
N TRP A 256 -2.65 24.41 14.68
CA TRP A 256 -3.81 23.78 15.32
C TRP A 256 -4.06 22.32 14.90
N GLN A 257 -3.10 21.66 14.24
CA GLN A 257 -3.35 20.37 13.60
C GLN A 257 -3.78 19.27 14.59
N HIS A 258 -3.33 19.34 15.84
CA HIS A 258 -3.72 18.38 16.90
C HIS A 258 -5.23 18.44 17.23
N VAL A 259 -5.89 19.57 16.95
CA VAL A 259 -7.34 19.73 17.09
C VAL A 259 -8.04 19.51 15.75
N VAL A 260 -7.51 20.10 14.68
CA VAL A 260 -8.19 20.13 13.38
C VAL A 260 -8.08 18.81 12.63
N ALA A 261 -6.93 18.12 12.70
CA ALA A 261 -6.73 16.88 11.94
C ALA A 261 -7.71 15.78 12.33
N PRO A 262 -7.99 15.47 13.62
CA PRO A 262 -9.01 14.49 13.96
C PRO A 262 -10.40 14.85 13.43
N GLY A 263 -10.82 16.12 13.53
CA GLY A 263 -12.10 16.56 12.98
C GLY A 263 -12.17 16.43 11.46
N PHE A 264 -11.10 16.84 10.77
CA PHE A 264 -11.04 16.82 9.32
C PHE A 264 -10.93 15.40 8.73
N MET A 265 -10.15 14.53 9.39
CA MET A 265 -9.85 13.18 8.94
C MET A 265 -10.88 12.13 9.40
N CYS A 266 -11.53 12.33 10.55
CA CYS A 266 -12.54 11.40 11.05
C CYS A 266 -13.97 11.81 10.68
N VAL A 267 -14.27 13.11 10.53
CA VAL A 267 -15.67 13.60 10.51
C VAL A 267 -16.03 14.32 9.20
N ILE A 268 -15.40 15.46 8.87
CA ILE A 268 -15.74 16.25 7.66
C ILE A 268 -14.48 16.81 7.00
N PRO A 269 -14.20 16.47 5.72
CA PRO A 269 -14.90 15.50 4.87
C PRO A 269 -14.61 14.04 5.25
N GLY A 270 -13.55 13.81 6.04
CA GLY A 270 -13.06 12.49 6.40
C GLY A 270 -12.06 11.91 5.38
N GLN A 271 -11.09 11.14 5.88
CA GLN A 271 -9.96 10.66 5.10
C GLN A 271 -10.36 9.65 4.03
N SER A 272 -11.29 8.74 4.33
CA SER A 272 -11.74 7.71 3.37
C SER A 272 -12.51 8.34 2.21
N LEU A 273 -13.40 9.29 2.52
CA LEU A 273 -14.12 10.06 1.49
C LEU A 273 -13.16 10.93 0.67
N GLY A 274 -12.21 11.60 1.31
CA GLY A 274 -11.17 12.37 0.62
C GLY A 274 -10.35 11.51 -0.34
N GLN A 275 -10.04 10.28 0.04
CA GLN A 275 -9.39 9.30 -0.84
C GLN A 275 -10.28 8.87 -2.00
N THR A 276 -11.57 8.58 -1.78
CA THR A 276 -12.55 8.30 -2.84
C THR A 276 -12.55 9.40 -3.90
N ILE A 277 -12.67 10.66 -3.47
CA ILE A 277 -12.68 11.83 -4.37
C ILE A 277 -11.34 11.96 -5.10
N SER A 278 -10.22 11.78 -4.38
CA SER A 278 -8.88 11.89 -4.95
C SER A 278 -8.62 10.80 -5.99
N TYR A 279 -9.10 9.57 -5.78
CA TYR A 279 -9.00 8.48 -6.74
C TYR A 279 -9.86 8.71 -7.97
N ALA A 280 -11.10 9.19 -7.81
CA ALA A 280 -11.95 9.55 -8.94
C ALA A 280 -11.31 10.66 -9.79
N ARG A 281 -10.82 11.71 -9.13
CA ARG A 281 -10.09 12.80 -9.79
C ARG A 281 -8.81 12.29 -10.45
N GLY A 282 -8.05 11.44 -9.79
CA GLY A 282 -6.79 10.91 -10.30
C GLY A 282 -6.98 9.99 -11.49
N ALA A 283 -8.06 9.21 -11.52
CA ALA A 283 -8.46 8.43 -12.68
C ALA A 283 -8.77 9.32 -13.90
N ALA A 284 -9.42 10.48 -13.68
CA ALA A 284 -9.69 11.44 -14.75
C ALA A 284 -8.45 12.24 -15.20
N GLN A 285 -7.57 12.61 -14.26
CA GLN A 285 -6.39 13.45 -14.53
C GLN A 285 -5.14 12.65 -14.94
N GLY A 286 -5.16 11.33 -14.76
CA GLY A 286 -4.02 10.47 -15.04
C GLY A 286 -2.88 10.59 -14.03
N HIS A 287 -3.14 11.12 -12.82
CA HIS A 287 -2.20 11.08 -11.69
C HIS A 287 -2.93 11.27 -10.34
N VAL A 288 -2.43 10.66 -9.27
CA VAL A 288 -2.91 10.87 -7.89
C VAL A 288 -1.71 11.13 -6.98
N TRP A 289 -1.71 12.26 -6.26
CA TRP A 289 -0.63 12.65 -5.34
C TRP A 289 0.79 12.47 -5.91
N ARG A 290 1.02 12.98 -7.12
CA ARG A 290 2.27 12.88 -7.89
C ARG A 290 2.61 11.48 -8.43
N VAL A 291 1.81 10.45 -8.12
CA VAL A 291 1.93 9.13 -8.73
C VAL A 291 1.23 9.14 -10.10
N PRO A 292 1.94 8.91 -11.22
CA PRO A 292 1.32 8.85 -12.55
C PRO A 292 0.36 7.65 -12.65
N ALA A 293 -0.86 7.91 -13.12
CA ALA A 293 -1.91 6.91 -13.30
C ALA A 293 -2.13 6.50 -14.76
N ARG A 294 -1.26 6.96 -15.67
CA ARG A 294 -1.38 6.77 -17.12
C ARG A 294 -1.21 5.31 -17.56
N ASP A 295 -0.62 4.47 -16.72
CA ASP A 295 -0.27 3.08 -17.05
C ASP A 295 -1.09 2.02 -16.30
N VAL A 296 -2.19 2.44 -15.66
CA VAL A 296 -3.06 1.54 -14.90
C VAL A 296 -3.91 0.68 -15.84
N ARG A 297 -3.26 -0.32 -16.42
CA ARG A 297 -3.91 -1.38 -17.20
C ARG A 297 -4.70 -2.26 -16.24
N GLY A 298 -6.02 -2.30 -16.43
CA GLY A 298 -6.90 -3.17 -15.67
C GLY A 298 -8.34 -2.67 -15.60
N GLY A 299 -8.52 -1.34 -15.63
CA GLY A 299 -9.82 -0.70 -15.58
C GLY A 299 -10.66 -1.11 -14.36
N ILE A 300 -11.91 -0.67 -14.36
CA ILE A 300 -12.95 -1.15 -13.44
C ILE A 300 -13.60 -2.36 -14.11
N ARG A 301 -13.61 -3.51 -13.42
CA ARG A 301 -14.29 -4.73 -13.89
C ARG A 301 -15.80 -4.59 -13.72
N TRP A 302 -16.58 -5.33 -14.51
CA TRP A 302 -18.05 -5.29 -14.44
C TRP A 302 -18.59 -5.58 -13.03
N TYR A 303 -17.97 -6.52 -12.29
CA TYR A 303 -18.43 -6.86 -10.94
C TYR A 303 -18.11 -5.76 -9.93
N GLU A 304 -17.06 -4.95 -10.15
CA GLU A 304 -16.81 -3.78 -9.32
C GLU A 304 -17.95 -2.77 -9.47
N TRP A 305 -18.49 -2.57 -10.67
CA TRP A 305 -19.68 -1.74 -10.89
C TRP A 305 -20.90 -2.27 -10.14
N CYS A 306 -21.11 -3.58 -10.10
CA CYS A 306 -22.17 -4.17 -9.28
C CYS A 306 -21.96 -3.88 -7.78
N VAL A 307 -20.73 -3.97 -7.29
CA VAL A 307 -20.38 -3.69 -5.89
C VAL A 307 -20.53 -2.20 -5.57
N TYR A 308 -20.10 -1.30 -6.44
CA TYR A 308 -20.35 0.15 -6.30
C TYR A 308 -21.84 0.45 -6.26
N ALA A 309 -22.62 -0.10 -7.20
CA ALA A 309 -24.05 0.11 -7.25
C ALA A 309 -24.76 -0.42 -6.00
N LEU A 310 -24.32 -1.55 -5.46
CA LEU A 310 -24.85 -2.10 -4.21
C LEU A 310 -24.46 -1.24 -3.00
N SER A 311 -23.22 -0.78 -2.93
CA SER A 311 -22.73 0.10 -1.84
C SER A 311 -23.43 1.45 -1.85
N VAL A 312 -23.56 2.11 -3.01
CA VAL A 312 -24.30 3.37 -3.13
C VAL A 312 -25.80 3.14 -2.93
N GLY A 313 -26.36 2.11 -3.55
CA GLY A 313 -27.79 1.80 -3.49
C GLY A 313 -28.28 1.49 -2.08
N SER A 314 -27.46 0.84 -1.24
CA SER A 314 -27.79 0.60 0.16
C SER A 314 -27.88 1.90 0.97
N HIS A 315 -27.05 2.90 0.66
CA HIS A 315 -27.10 4.20 1.31
C HIS A 315 -28.28 5.08 0.85
N LEU A 316 -28.85 4.77 -0.31
CA LEU A 316 -30.11 5.34 -0.79
C LEU A 316 -31.33 4.58 -0.23
N TRP A 317 -31.14 3.35 0.24
CA TRP A 317 -32.22 2.55 0.83
C TRP A 317 -32.74 3.20 2.12
N GLY A 318 -34.04 3.53 2.13
CA GLY A 318 -34.68 4.22 3.25
C GLY A 318 -34.36 5.70 3.37
N MET A 319 -33.59 6.29 2.43
CA MET A 319 -33.38 7.73 2.22
C MET A 319 -33.02 8.55 3.47
N ASN A 320 -32.32 7.96 4.45
CA ASN A 320 -31.88 8.67 5.65
C ASN A 320 -30.40 9.07 5.53
N ILE A 321 -30.17 10.30 5.09
CA ILE A 321 -28.82 10.84 4.88
C ILE A 321 -27.97 10.84 6.16
N PHE A 322 -28.58 11.01 7.33
CA PHE A 322 -27.85 11.02 8.60
C PHE A 322 -27.33 9.63 8.97
N VAL A 323 -28.09 8.58 8.65
CA VAL A 323 -27.67 7.19 8.82
C VAL A 323 -26.49 6.86 7.91
N SER A 324 -26.57 7.24 6.63
CA SER A 324 -25.45 7.07 5.69
C SER A 324 -24.22 7.89 6.11
N TYR A 325 -24.42 9.11 6.60
CA TYR A 325 -23.33 9.94 7.10
C TYR A 325 -22.66 9.33 8.34
N ALA A 326 -23.43 8.82 9.31
CA ALA A 326 -22.89 8.13 10.48
C ALA A 326 -22.06 6.89 10.11
N TYR A 327 -22.49 6.15 9.08
CA TYR A 327 -21.70 5.04 8.53
C TYR A 327 -20.36 5.50 7.96
N LEU A 328 -20.37 6.57 7.14
CA LEU A 328 -19.14 7.15 6.59
C LEU A 328 -18.22 7.69 7.68
N MET A 329 -18.77 8.31 8.74
CA MET A 329 -17.97 8.72 9.92
C MET A 329 -17.29 7.53 10.59
N GLY A 330 -17.97 6.38 10.72
CA GLY A 330 -17.38 5.15 11.24
C GLY A 330 -16.20 4.67 10.40
N ILE A 331 -16.37 4.65 9.07
CA ILE A 331 -15.29 4.31 8.12
C ILE A 331 -14.11 5.28 8.28
N ASN A 332 -14.37 6.58 8.22
CA ASN A 332 -13.35 7.63 8.29
C ASN A 332 -12.56 7.57 9.60
N THR A 333 -13.25 7.41 10.73
CA THR A 333 -12.63 7.35 12.05
C THR A 333 -11.66 6.18 12.14
N LEU A 334 -12.11 4.96 11.81
CA LEU A 334 -11.25 3.79 11.89
C LEU A 334 -10.15 3.81 10.84
N TYR A 335 -10.40 4.39 9.67
CA TYR A 335 -9.38 4.52 8.64
C TYR A 335 -8.24 5.43 9.11
N HIS A 336 -8.59 6.59 9.64
CA HIS A 336 -7.62 7.53 10.20
C HIS A 336 -6.83 6.90 11.35
N LEU A 337 -7.51 6.24 12.30
CA LEU A 337 -6.85 5.57 13.44
C LEU A 337 -5.94 4.41 13.01
N THR A 338 -6.18 3.80 11.85
CA THR A 338 -5.31 2.73 11.33
C THR A 338 -4.05 3.31 10.73
N ILE A 339 -4.13 4.43 10.01
CA ILE A 339 -2.99 5.01 9.28
C ILE A 339 -2.14 5.93 10.16
N ALA A 340 -2.78 6.78 10.96
CA ALA A 340 -2.07 7.85 11.68
C ALA A 340 -0.94 7.34 12.61
N PRO A 341 -1.11 6.23 13.35
CA PRO A 341 -0.04 5.74 14.24
C PRO A 341 1.07 4.96 13.51
N ASP A 342 0.74 4.30 12.39
CA ASP A 342 1.61 3.26 11.81
C ASP A 342 2.64 3.86 10.84
N HIS A 343 2.31 4.96 10.16
CA HIS A 343 3.11 5.46 9.03
C HIS A 343 3.46 6.96 9.12
N ASP A 344 2.70 7.75 9.89
CA ASP A 344 2.87 9.21 9.99
C ASP A 344 3.71 9.66 11.21
N THR A 345 4.37 8.73 11.91
CA THR A 345 5.20 9.08 13.06
C THR A 345 6.61 9.48 12.62
N TYR A 346 7.17 10.47 13.33
CA TYR A 346 8.57 10.86 13.16
C TYR A 346 9.49 9.67 13.40
N GLU A 347 9.13 8.80 14.33
CA GLU A 347 9.83 7.57 14.67
C GLU A 347 9.91 6.62 13.48
N SER A 348 8.81 6.36 12.74
CA SER A 348 8.85 5.52 11.54
C SER A 348 9.74 6.13 10.46
N ALA A 349 9.64 7.44 10.21
CA ALA A 349 10.48 8.14 9.24
C ALA A 349 11.96 8.14 9.65
N VAL A 350 12.26 8.30 10.95
CA VAL A 350 13.61 8.29 11.50
C VAL A 350 14.20 6.89 11.51
N LEU A 351 13.44 5.87 11.90
CA LEU A 351 13.90 4.48 11.84
C LEU A 351 14.25 4.11 10.39
N ASN A 352 13.37 4.44 9.45
CA ASN A 352 13.61 4.20 8.02
C ASN A 352 14.82 4.99 7.50
N ALA A 353 15.03 6.23 7.94
CA ALA A 353 16.14 7.08 7.49
C ALA A 353 17.47 6.84 8.22
N ARG A 354 17.46 6.33 9.46
CA ARG A 354 18.64 6.24 10.34
C ARG A 354 19.14 4.81 10.57
N HIS A 355 18.75 3.81 9.79
CA HIS A 355 19.26 2.45 10.02
C HIS A 355 20.80 2.39 9.85
N PRO A 356 21.59 2.20 10.94
CA PRO A 356 23.05 2.32 10.89
C PRO A 356 23.75 1.04 10.43
N LYS A 357 23.02 0.00 10.04
CA LYS A 357 23.58 -1.31 9.67
C LYS A 357 23.35 -1.59 8.18
N PRO A 358 24.34 -1.31 7.31
CA PRO A 358 24.29 -1.68 5.89
C PRO A 358 24.15 -3.19 5.64
N SER A 359 24.32 -4.03 6.67
CA SER A 359 24.33 -5.49 6.53
C SER A 359 22.94 -6.14 6.44
N ALA A 360 21.85 -5.42 6.73
CA ALA A 360 20.49 -5.94 6.57
C ALA A 360 19.50 -4.77 6.52
N PRO A 361 19.16 -4.22 5.33
CA PRO A 361 18.03 -3.31 5.23
C PRO A 361 16.79 -4.04 5.74
N GLN A 362 16.14 -3.46 6.74
CA GLN A 362 14.87 -3.99 7.23
C GLN A 362 13.81 -3.67 6.17
N ASP A 363 13.33 -4.69 5.48
CA ASP A 363 12.20 -4.59 4.57
C ASP A 363 10.96 -4.22 5.41
N TRP A 364 10.50 -2.99 5.24
CA TRP A 364 9.38 -2.45 6.00
C TRP A 364 8.05 -3.11 5.60
N GLY A 365 7.91 -3.49 4.32
CA GLY A 365 6.81 -4.32 3.86
C GLY A 365 6.81 -5.67 4.60
N GLU A 366 7.97 -6.31 4.76
CA GLU A 366 8.10 -7.51 5.58
C GLU A 366 7.71 -7.26 7.06
N ALA A 367 8.15 -6.15 7.65
CA ALA A 367 7.84 -5.82 9.04
C ALA A 367 6.33 -5.65 9.28
N GLN A 368 5.63 -4.97 8.37
CA GLN A 368 4.17 -4.81 8.45
C GLN A 368 3.45 -6.15 8.36
N VAL A 369 3.81 -6.98 7.38
CA VAL A 369 3.19 -8.29 7.18
C VAL A 369 3.46 -9.20 8.39
N ARG A 370 4.66 -9.16 8.98
CA ARG A 370 5.00 -9.94 10.18
C ARG A 370 4.23 -9.49 11.43
N ASN A 371 4.05 -8.18 11.62
CA ASN A 371 3.35 -7.65 12.79
C ASN A 371 1.83 -7.84 12.67
N GLY A 372 1.27 -7.83 11.46
CA GLY A 372 -0.16 -8.07 11.22
C GLY A 372 -0.64 -9.50 11.48
N HIS A 373 0.25 -10.50 11.48
CA HIS A 373 -0.13 -11.91 11.55
C HIS A 373 0.09 -12.61 12.91
N GLY A 374 0.52 -11.87 13.95
CA GLY A 374 0.95 -12.45 15.21
C GLY A 374 2.23 -13.29 15.04
N ARG A 375 2.95 -13.61 16.11
CA ARG A 375 4.23 -14.35 16.04
C ARG A 375 4.04 -15.76 15.45
N SER A 376 4.06 -15.90 14.13
CA SER A 376 4.09 -17.21 13.48
C SER A 376 5.48 -17.82 13.67
N ARG A 377 5.58 -18.94 14.37
CA ARG A 377 6.82 -19.73 14.43
C ARG A 377 7.17 -20.19 13.01
N ALA A 378 8.31 -19.73 12.50
CA ALA A 378 8.85 -20.17 11.22
C ALA A 378 9.09 -21.68 11.26
N LYS A 379 8.40 -22.46 10.40
CA LYS A 379 8.75 -23.86 10.14
C LYS A 379 9.76 -23.92 8.99
N SER A 380 10.75 -24.80 9.14
CA SER A 380 11.92 -24.95 8.27
C SER A 380 11.58 -25.48 6.87
N GLY A 381 12.09 -24.77 5.85
CA GLY A 381 12.69 -25.25 4.60
C GLY A 381 11.91 -26.19 3.66
N ILE A 382 11.58 -25.69 2.47
CA ILE A 382 11.49 -26.51 1.25
C ILE A 382 12.69 -26.14 0.38
N GLN A 383 13.59 -27.08 0.11
CA GLN A 383 14.64 -26.95 -0.90
C GLN A 383 14.03 -27.23 -2.27
N ILE A 384 14.22 -26.31 -3.22
CA ILE A 384 13.94 -26.57 -4.64
C ILE A 384 15.30 -26.55 -5.33
N HIS A 385 15.72 -27.72 -5.82
CA HIS A 385 16.90 -27.81 -6.68
C HIS A 385 16.51 -27.35 -8.10
N ALA A 386 17.31 -26.46 -8.66
CA ALA A 386 17.33 -26.24 -10.10
C ALA A 386 18.29 -27.27 -10.71
N SER A 387 17.76 -28.20 -11.50
CA SER A 387 18.58 -29.00 -12.41
C SER A 387 18.99 -28.13 -13.59
N MET A 388 20.28 -28.18 -13.95
CA MET A 388 20.85 -27.55 -15.14
C MET A 388 20.19 -28.03 -16.43
#